data_AF-A0A7W1KAE3-F1
#
_entry.id   AF-A0A7W1KAE3-F1
#
_cell.length_a   1.000
_cell.length_b   1.000
_cell.length_c   1.000
_cell.angle_alpha   90.00
_cell.angle_beta   90.00
_cell.angle_gamma   90.00
#
_symmetry.space_group_name_H-M   'P 1'
#
loop_
_entity.id
_entity.type
_entity.pdbx_description
1 polymer ?
#
loop_
_entity_poly.entity_id
_entity_poly.type
_entity_poly.pdbx_seq_one_letter_code
_entity_poly.pdbx_strand_id
1 'polypeptide(L)'
;MRVATRITPAMLRDGEPEALAVLCQRRGPAVLAYCEQVTGRAHATEATAEAFAQFRLAILSPGALGGAQHPEALLRSVTRRAALARGVASRTGSERSPARKGCEEREIELLAYLDDALAPADREELAAHGIACASCAATLRQLEAAEHAFEAAPKAPLPRPVAEAILTALARAAPVTAREGNASAVRDEALLLLTADDVSPATPVKRAEQTSRVDDLGALPASASHRSMMQRLRPLLPRLGDAWLHPGRSSALMGGAARRVAVVVVAGAAGILLGMGIAELTR
;
A
#
# COMPACT_ATOMS: atom_id res chain seq x y z
N MET A 1 3.23 -19.23 -25.93
CA MET A 1 4.30 -18.36 -25.40
C MET A 1 4.37 -18.58 -23.90
N ARG A 2 5.55 -18.80 -23.32
CA ARG A 2 5.70 -18.78 -21.85
C ARG A 2 5.96 -17.34 -21.46
N VAL A 3 5.05 -16.74 -20.71
CA VAL A 3 5.23 -15.39 -20.15
C VAL A 3 6.49 -15.41 -19.28
N ALA A 4 7.35 -14.40 -19.43
CA ALA A 4 8.58 -14.27 -18.65
C ALA A 4 8.26 -14.37 -17.16
N THR A 5 8.84 -15.37 -16.48
CA THR A 5 8.45 -15.73 -15.11
C THR A 5 9.02 -14.75 -14.07
N ARG A 6 9.97 -13.90 -14.48
CA ARG A 6 10.75 -13.01 -13.62
C ARG A 6 10.48 -11.54 -13.99
N ILE A 7 9.75 -10.85 -13.12
CA ILE A 7 9.63 -9.39 -13.15
C ILE A 7 10.89 -8.79 -12.51
N THR A 8 11.48 -7.78 -13.15
CA THR A 8 12.55 -6.98 -12.53
C THR A 8 12.06 -5.55 -12.25
N PRO A 9 12.66 -4.84 -11.27
CA PRO A 9 12.34 -3.44 -11.06
C PRO A 9 12.60 -2.54 -12.26
N ALA A 10 13.59 -2.85 -13.09
CA ALA A 10 13.87 -2.12 -14.32
C ALA A 10 12.70 -2.24 -15.30
N MET A 11 12.17 -3.44 -15.52
CA MET A 11 10.99 -3.63 -16.38
C MET A 11 9.77 -2.86 -15.89
N LEU A 12 9.53 -2.81 -14.56
CA LEU A 12 8.43 -2.03 -13.99
C LEU A 12 8.62 -0.52 -14.14
N ARG A 13 9.86 -0.06 -13.97
CA ARG A 13 10.27 1.33 -14.20
C ARG A 13 10.00 1.73 -15.66
N ASP A 14 10.53 0.95 -16.59
CA ASP A 14 10.46 1.17 -18.03
C ASP A 14 9.04 1.03 -18.60
N GLY A 15 8.14 0.39 -17.83
CA GLY A 15 6.75 0.18 -18.21
C GLY A 15 6.59 -0.95 -19.23
N GLU A 16 7.39 -2.00 -19.10
CA GLU A 16 7.31 -3.16 -19.98
C GLU A 16 5.93 -3.84 -19.87
N PRO A 17 5.17 -4.00 -20.98
CA PRO A 17 3.80 -4.54 -20.94
C PRO A 17 3.68 -5.88 -20.24
N GLU A 18 4.64 -6.79 -20.48
CA GLU A 18 4.69 -8.11 -19.84
C GLU A 18 4.85 -8.02 -18.33
N ALA A 19 5.73 -7.14 -17.84
CA ALA A 19 5.94 -6.97 -16.41
C ALA A 19 4.71 -6.38 -15.71
N LEU A 20 4.04 -5.40 -16.35
CA LEU A 20 2.81 -4.82 -15.83
C LEU A 20 1.67 -5.83 -15.81
N ALA A 21 1.52 -6.64 -16.86
CA ALA A 21 0.53 -7.72 -16.93
C ALA A 21 0.76 -8.77 -15.83
N VAL A 22 1.99 -9.29 -15.70
CA VAL A 22 2.31 -10.31 -14.67
C VAL A 22 2.13 -9.75 -13.26
N LEU A 23 2.49 -8.49 -13.02
CA LEU A 23 2.28 -7.84 -11.72
C LEU A 23 0.77 -7.74 -11.40
N CYS A 24 -0.02 -7.26 -12.36
CA CYS A 24 -1.47 -7.15 -12.25
C CYS A 24 -2.12 -8.52 -11.97
N GLN A 25 -1.74 -9.55 -12.72
CA GLN A 25 -2.25 -10.91 -12.56
C GLN A 25 -1.91 -11.51 -11.19
N ARG A 26 -0.64 -11.36 -10.74
CA ARG A 26 -0.15 -12.02 -9.52
C ARG A 26 -0.57 -11.33 -8.24
N ARG A 27 -0.63 -9.99 -8.24
CA ARG A 27 -0.87 -9.20 -7.01
C ARG A 27 -2.19 -8.44 -7.00
N GLY A 28 -2.79 -8.24 -8.17
CA GLY A 28 -4.07 -7.57 -8.31
C GLY A 28 -5.17 -8.12 -7.39
N PRO A 29 -5.40 -9.46 -7.33
CA PRO A 29 -6.41 -10.03 -6.44
C PRO A 29 -6.20 -9.70 -4.95
N ALA A 30 -4.95 -9.70 -4.49
CA ALA A 30 -4.61 -9.41 -3.09
C ALA A 30 -4.82 -7.94 -2.74
N VAL A 31 -4.37 -7.02 -3.61
CA VAL A 31 -4.59 -5.58 -3.43
C VAL A 31 -6.09 -5.26 -3.49
N LEU A 32 -6.84 -5.88 -4.41
CA LEU A 32 -8.29 -5.70 -4.50
C LEU A 32 -9.00 -6.17 -3.23
N ALA A 33 -8.67 -7.37 -2.72
CA ALA A 33 -9.27 -7.91 -1.50
C ALA A 33 -9.01 -7.00 -0.29
N TYR A 34 -7.78 -6.47 -0.15
CA TYR A 34 -7.46 -5.48 0.86
C TYR A 34 -8.33 -4.21 0.71
N CYS A 35 -8.38 -3.65 -0.49
CA CYS A 35 -9.13 -2.43 -0.76
C CYS A 35 -10.64 -2.61 -0.52
N GLU A 36 -11.24 -3.74 -0.92
CA GLU A 36 -12.64 -4.05 -0.65
C GLU A 36 -12.95 -4.06 0.86
N GLN A 37 -12.03 -4.59 1.66
CA GLN A 37 -12.19 -4.65 3.12
C GLN A 37 -12.16 -3.26 3.78
N VAL A 38 -11.36 -2.33 3.25
CA VAL A 38 -11.18 -0.98 3.84
C VAL A 38 -12.18 0.04 3.29
N THR A 39 -12.40 0.06 1.97
CA THR A 39 -13.18 1.11 1.28
C THR A 39 -14.57 0.65 0.85
N GLY A 40 -14.85 -0.65 0.92
CA GLY A 40 -16.05 -1.26 0.34
C GLY A 40 -15.94 -1.43 -1.18
N ARG A 41 -16.82 -2.28 -1.73
CA ARG A 41 -16.75 -2.69 -3.15
C ARG A 41 -16.90 -1.54 -4.15
N ALA A 42 -17.66 -0.50 -3.78
CA ALA A 42 -17.90 0.65 -4.66
C ALA A 42 -16.61 1.46 -4.96
N HIS A 43 -15.65 1.47 -4.04
CA HIS A 43 -14.41 2.27 -4.16
C HIS A 43 -13.15 1.41 -4.29
N ALA A 44 -13.28 0.08 -4.22
CA ALA A 44 -12.15 -0.83 -4.20
C ALA A 44 -11.32 -0.76 -5.48
N THR A 45 -11.95 -0.70 -6.66
CA THR A 45 -11.27 -0.62 -7.95
C THR A 45 -10.38 0.61 -8.06
N GLU A 46 -10.90 1.78 -7.65
CA GLU A 46 -10.15 3.04 -7.70
C GLU A 46 -8.98 3.04 -6.72
N ALA A 47 -9.22 2.58 -5.48
CA ALA A 47 -8.17 2.45 -4.47
C ALA A 47 -7.06 1.48 -4.90
N THR A 48 -7.45 0.37 -5.55
CA THR A 48 -6.51 -0.62 -6.10
C THR A 48 -5.65 -0.01 -7.21
N ALA A 49 -6.29 0.65 -8.18
CA ALA A 49 -5.58 1.30 -9.29
C ALA A 49 -4.61 2.39 -8.77
N GLU A 50 -5.03 3.17 -7.77
CA GLU A 50 -4.21 4.18 -7.13
C GLU A 50 -3.01 3.58 -6.37
N ALA A 51 -3.19 2.47 -5.67
CA ALA A 51 -2.09 1.74 -5.02
C ALA A 51 -1.02 1.31 -6.03
N PHE A 52 -1.43 0.76 -7.18
CA PHE A 52 -0.49 0.36 -8.23
C PHE A 52 0.22 1.55 -8.89
N ALA A 53 -0.47 2.68 -9.08
CA ALA A 53 0.17 3.91 -9.54
C ALA A 53 1.23 4.42 -8.56
N GLN A 54 0.89 4.48 -7.27
CA GLN A 54 1.83 4.88 -6.21
C GLN A 54 3.01 3.90 -6.08
N PHE A 55 2.78 2.61 -6.29
CA PHE A 55 3.84 1.60 -6.33
C PHE A 55 4.85 1.88 -7.45
N ARG A 56 4.37 2.16 -8.67
CA ARG A 56 5.25 2.45 -9.82
C ARG A 56 6.04 3.74 -9.62
N LEU A 57 5.41 4.77 -9.07
CA LEU A 57 6.08 6.01 -8.66
C LEU A 57 7.16 5.78 -7.59
N ALA A 58 6.89 4.92 -6.61
CA ALA A 58 7.85 4.59 -5.59
C ALA A 58 9.07 3.83 -6.15
N ILE A 59 8.89 2.91 -7.11
CA ILE A 59 10.01 2.22 -7.79
C ILE A 59 10.96 3.19 -8.53
N LEU A 60 10.43 4.29 -9.04
CA LEU A 60 11.22 5.34 -9.70
C LEU A 60 12.04 6.18 -8.72
N SER A 61 11.62 6.24 -7.46
CA SER A 61 12.25 7.13 -6.49
C SER A 61 13.69 6.68 -6.22
N PRO A 62 14.68 7.59 -6.29
CA PRO A 62 16.06 7.25 -6.00
C PRO A 62 16.18 6.61 -4.61
N GLY A 63 16.86 5.45 -4.53
CA GLY A 63 17.06 4.75 -3.26
C GLY A 63 15.92 3.82 -2.82
N ALA A 64 14.74 3.84 -3.48
CA ALA A 64 13.58 3.04 -3.07
C ALA A 64 13.85 1.52 -3.03
N LEU A 65 14.79 1.04 -3.85
CA LEU A 65 15.21 -0.37 -3.88
C LEU A 65 16.70 -0.54 -3.53
N GLY A 66 17.38 0.57 -3.20
CA GLY A 66 18.82 0.58 -2.91
C GLY A 66 19.16 0.04 -1.52
N GLY A 67 18.18 -0.12 -0.63
CA GLY A 67 18.39 -0.55 0.75
C GLY A 67 17.34 -1.58 1.19
N ALA A 68 17.57 -2.86 0.87
CA ALA A 68 16.88 -4.04 1.44
C ALA A 68 15.34 -4.08 1.36
N GLN A 69 14.66 -3.07 0.83
CA GLN A 69 13.21 -3.02 0.84
C GLN A 69 12.64 -3.96 -0.22
N HIS A 70 11.94 -4.98 0.25
CA HIS A 70 11.31 -5.98 -0.61
C HIS A 70 10.13 -5.34 -1.38
N PRO A 71 10.00 -5.54 -2.70
CA PRO A 71 8.92 -4.94 -3.50
C PRO A 71 7.51 -5.22 -2.95
N GLU A 72 7.29 -6.40 -2.37
CA GLU A 72 6.03 -6.74 -1.71
C GLU A 72 5.70 -5.82 -0.54
N ALA A 73 6.69 -5.49 0.30
CA ALA A 73 6.49 -4.62 1.45
C ALA A 73 6.15 -3.20 0.98
N LEU A 74 6.81 -2.73 -0.08
CA LEU A 74 6.49 -1.45 -0.71
C LEU A 74 5.06 -1.43 -1.27
N LEU A 75 4.67 -2.47 -2.02
CA LEU A 75 3.31 -2.61 -2.57
C LEU A 75 2.26 -2.61 -1.45
N ARG A 76 2.52 -3.33 -0.36
CA ARG A 76 1.61 -3.38 0.79
C ARG A 76 1.47 -2.01 1.47
N SER A 77 2.58 -1.29 1.69
CA SER A 77 2.55 0.07 2.28
C SER A 77 1.77 1.06 1.42
N VAL A 78 1.98 1.10 0.09
CA VAL A 78 1.18 1.97 -0.80
C VAL A 78 -0.29 1.55 -0.87
N THR A 79 -0.59 0.26 -0.75
CA THR A 79 -1.97 -0.26 -0.70
C THR A 79 -2.70 0.25 0.54
N ARG A 80 -2.07 0.17 1.71
CA ARG A 80 -2.62 0.69 2.97
C ARG A 80 -2.95 2.18 2.85
N ARG A 81 -2.02 2.98 2.30
CA ARG A 81 -2.19 4.43 2.09
C ARG A 81 -3.34 4.74 1.14
N ALA A 82 -3.36 4.13 -0.04
CA ALA A 82 -4.41 4.36 -1.05
C ALA A 82 -5.79 3.98 -0.52
N ALA A 83 -5.90 2.83 0.15
CA ALA A 83 -7.15 2.37 0.74
C ALA A 83 -7.61 3.30 1.87
N LEU A 84 -6.73 3.73 2.77
CA LEU A 84 -7.12 4.62 3.88
C LEU A 84 -7.56 5.99 3.36
N ALA A 85 -6.83 6.60 2.43
CA ALA A 85 -7.20 7.89 1.84
C ALA A 85 -8.61 7.88 1.24
N ARG A 86 -8.95 6.80 0.52
CA ARG A 86 -10.28 6.61 -0.08
C ARG A 86 -11.36 6.26 0.95
N GLY A 87 -11.05 5.40 1.92
CA GLY A 87 -11.98 5.01 2.98
C GLY A 87 -12.34 6.18 3.90
N VAL A 88 -11.40 7.09 4.14
CA VAL A 88 -11.64 8.33 4.87
C VAL A 88 -12.57 9.25 4.07
N ALA A 89 -12.29 9.47 2.79
CA ALA A 89 -13.13 10.31 1.93
C ALA A 89 -14.59 9.83 1.90
N SER A 90 -14.82 8.52 1.76
CA SER A 90 -16.17 7.92 1.74
C SER A 90 -16.95 8.18 3.05
N ARG A 91 -16.27 8.19 4.20
CA ARG A 91 -16.90 8.46 5.51
C ARG A 91 -17.22 9.93 5.76
N THR A 92 -16.49 10.86 5.14
CA THR A 92 -16.66 12.30 5.39
C THR A 92 -17.96 12.90 4.83
N GLY A 93 -18.67 12.19 3.93
CA GLY A 93 -19.97 12.60 3.41
C GLY A 93 -21.14 12.39 4.39
N SER A 94 -20.95 11.57 5.42
CA SER A 94 -21.95 11.30 6.45
C SER A 94 -21.56 12.06 7.73
N GLU A 95 -22.09 13.27 7.89
CA GLU A 95 -22.12 14.06 9.14
C GLU A 95 -20.91 13.89 10.07
N ARG A 96 -19.92 14.79 9.94
CA ARG A 96 -18.72 14.83 10.80
C ARG A 96 -19.11 14.75 12.28
N SER A 97 -19.00 13.56 12.86
CA SER A 97 -19.20 13.37 14.28
C SER A 97 -18.19 14.25 15.05
N PRO A 98 -18.64 15.08 16.01
CA PRO A 98 -17.76 15.97 16.77
C PRO A 98 -16.68 15.22 17.56
N ALA A 99 -16.86 13.91 17.77
CA ALA A 99 -15.88 13.04 18.41
C ALA A 99 -14.60 12.77 17.58
N ARG A 100 -14.52 13.22 16.32
CA ARG A 100 -13.35 13.02 15.45
C ARG A 100 -12.26 14.10 15.55
N LYS A 101 -12.49 15.21 16.24
CA LYS A 101 -11.46 16.27 16.36
C LYS A 101 -10.21 15.69 17.03
N GLY A 102 -9.08 15.72 16.31
CA GLY A 102 -7.78 15.22 16.80
C GLY A 102 -7.42 13.78 16.41
N CYS A 103 -8.24 13.08 15.60
CA CYS A 103 -7.90 11.72 15.15
C CYS A 103 -7.13 11.67 13.81
N GLU A 104 -6.98 12.80 13.10
CA GLU A 104 -6.36 12.84 11.77
C GLU A 104 -4.89 12.41 11.79
N GLU A 105 -4.11 12.90 12.75
CA GLU A 105 -2.71 12.50 12.95
C GLU A 105 -2.60 11.00 13.28
N ARG A 106 -3.59 10.45 13.98
CA ARG A 106 -3.62 9.04 14.38
C ARG A 106 -3.80 8.10 13.19
N GLU A 107 -4.40 8.55 12.09
CA GLU A 107 -4.50 7.75 10.86
C GLU A 107 -3.12 7.52 10.22
N ILE A 108 -2.23 8.51 10.27
CA ILE A 108 -0.84 8.37 9.81
C ILE A 108 -0.07 7.42 10.74
N GLU A 109 -0.24 7.55 12.06
CA GLU A 109 0.39 6.66 13.03
C GLU A 109 -0.09 5.21 12.90
N LEU A 110 -1.37 4.98 12.59
CA LEU A 110 -1.91 3.64 12.32
C LEU A 110 -1.21 2.99 11.12
N LEU A 111 -0.94 3.75 10.05
CA LEU A 111 -0.19 3.25 8.90
C LEU A 111 1.26 2.93 9.28
N ALA A 112 1.93 3.84 10.00
CA ALA A 112 3.29 3.63 10.48
C ALA A 112 3.38 2.43 11.44
N TYR A 113 2.35 2.19 12.25
CA TYR A 113 2.23 1.02 13.11
C TYR A 113 2.17 -0.28 12.29
N LEU A 114 1.35 -0.33 11.23
CA LEU A 114 1.25 -1.50 10.35
C LEU A 114 2.53 -1.74 9.52
N ASP A 115 3.27 -0.67 9.20
CA ASP A 115 4.57 -0.73 8.53
C ASP A 115 5.73 -1.06 9.51
N ASP A 116 5.43 -1.30 10.80
CA ASP A 116 6.42 -1.49 11.88
C ASP A 116 7.44 -0.34 12.02
N ALA A 117 7.07 0.84 11.49
CA ALA A 117 7.89 2.04 11.44
C ALA A 117 7.63 3.01 12.61
N LEU A 118 6.63 2.70 13.45
CA LEU A 118 6.29 3.54 14.60
C LEU A 118 7.26 3.29 15.77
N ALA A 119 7.72 4.34 16.45
CA ALA A 119 8.61 4.21 17.60
C ALA A 119 7.87 3.58 18.81
N PRO A 120 8.55 2.88 19.74
CA PRO A 120 7.90 2.22 20.87
C PRO A 120 7.02 3.14 21.72
N ALA A 121 7.47 4.36 22.01
CA ALA A 121 6.70 5.35 22.77
C ALA A 121 5.40 5.74 22.06
N ASP A 122 5.47 6.01 20.75
CA ASP A 122 4.31 6.36 19.94
C ASP A 122 3.34 5.18 19.82
N ARG A 123 3.82 3.93 19.82
CA ARG A 123 2.96 2.72 19.87
C ARG A 123 2.17 2.64 21.17
N GLU A 124 2.78 2.95 22.30
CA GLU A 124 2.10 2.97 23.60
C GLU A 124 1.03 4.06 23.63
N GLU A 125 1.35 5.24 23.11
CA GLU A 125 0.40 6.35 23.00
C GLU A 125 -0.78 6.01 22.07
N LEU A 126 -0.50 5.44 20.89
CA LEU A 126 -1.52 5.00 19.94
C LEU A 126 -2.40 3.89 20.54
N ALA A 127 -1.83 2.96 21.31
CA ALA A 127 -2.58 1.91 21.99
C ALA A 127 -3.51 2.50 23.07
N ALA A 128 -3.02 3.45 23.88
CA ALA A 128 -3.84 4.15 24.87
C ALA A 128 -4.99 4.92 24.21
N HIS A 129 -4.72 5.60 23.08
CA HIS A 129 -5.74 6.27 22.29
C HIS A 129 -6.77 5.28 21.73
N GLY A 130 -6.33 4.14 21.19
CA GLY A 130 -7.22 3.10 20.67
C GLY A 130 -8.18 2.54 21.72
N ILE A 131 -7.77 2.48 22.99
CA ILE A 131 -8.67 2.09 24.09
C ILE A 131 -9.72 3.16 24.35
N ALA A 132 -9.34 4.45 24.30
CA ALA A 132 -10.24 5.57 24.58
C ALA A 132 -11.14 5.97 23.39
N CYS A 133 -10.72 5.68 22.14
CA CYS A 133 -11.38 6.14 20.92
C CYS A 133 -11.91 4.96 20.09
N ALA A 134 -13.23 4.73 20.17
CA ALA A 134 -13.90 3.65 19.44
C ALA A 134 -13.73 3.72 17.91
N SER A 135 -13.64 4.93 17.33
CA SER A 135 -13.43 5.10 15.89
C SER A 135 -12.04 4.62 15.46
N CYS A 136 -10.97 5.01 16.17
CA CYS A 136 -9.62 4.56 15.84
C CYS A 136 -9.45 3.06 16.07
N ALA A 137 -10.06 2.52 17.13
CA ALA A 137 -10.11 1.08 17.37
C ALA A 137 -10.80 0.32 16.23
N ALA A 138 -11.91 0.85 15.71
CA ALA A 138 -12.63 0.26 14.58
C ALA A 138 -11.81 0.32 13.29
N THR A 139 -11.14 1.44 13.01
CA THR A 139 -10.23 1.58 11.87
C THR A 139 -9.09 0.57 11.95
N LEU A 140 -8.43 0.43 13.12
CA LEU A 140 -7.34 -0.54 13.29
C LEU A 140 -7.82 -1.98 13.02
N ARG A 141 -8.94 -2.40 13.62
CA ARG A 141 -9.52 -3.74 13.35
C ARG A 141 -9.85 -3.94 11.87
N GLN A 142 -10.32 -2.91 11.19
CA GLN A 142 -10.63 -2.97 9.76
C GLN A 142 -9.36 -3.17 8.92
N LEU A 143 -8.29 -2.44 9.24
CA LEU A 143 -6.99 -2.59 8.56
C LEU A 143 -6.36 -3.97 8.83
N GLU A 144 -6.45 -4.48 10.06
CA GLU A 144 -6.00 -5.83 10.39
C GLU A 144 -6.77 -6.92 9.63
N ALA A 145 -8.09 -6.77 9.50
CA ALA A 145 -8.90 -7.67 8.67
C ALA A 145 -8.49 -7.58 7.19
N ALA A 146 -8.13 -6.39 6.71
CA ALA A 146 -7.66 -6.19 5.34
C ALA A 146 -6.29 -6.84 5.09
N GLU A 147 -5.37 -6.80 6.05
CA GLU A 147 -4.10 -7.55 5.99
C GLU A 147 -4.33 -9.05 5.83
N HIS A 148 -5.26 -9.61 6.61
CA HIS A 148 -5.65 -11.01 6.45
C HIS A 148 -6.28 -11.29 5.07
N ALA A 149 -7.11 -10.39 4.55
CA ALA A 149 -7.70 -10.53 3.22
C ALA A 149 -6.64 -10.47 2.10
N PHE A 150 -5.61 -9.64 2.26
CA PHE A 150 -4.48 -9.57 1.33
C PHE A 150 -3.71 -10.90 1.28
N GLU A 151 -3.45 -11.49 2.44
CA GLU A 151 -2.71 -12.75 2.56
C GLU A 151 -3.53 -13.97 2.09
N ALA A 152 -4.83 -13.97 2.36
CA ALA A 152 -5.76 -15.04 2.02
C ALA A 152 -6.44 -14.86 0.66
N ALA A 153 -5.97 -13.90 -0.16
CA ALA A 153 -6.63 -13.51 -1.39
C ALA A 153 -6.80 -14.70 -2.36
N PRO A 154 -7.96 -14.81 -3.03
CA PRO A 154 -8.18 -15.89 -3.98
C PRO A 154 -7.19 -15.75 -5.15
N LYS A 155 -6.71 -16.89 -5.65
CA LYS A 155 -5.90 -16.95 -6.89
C LYS A 155 -6.75 -16.85 -8.16
N ALA A 156 -8.01 -16.44 -8.04
CA ALA A 156 -8.90 -16.25 -9.17
C ALA A 156 -8.42 -15.05 -10.01
N PRO A 157 -8.57 -15.10 -11.34
CA PRO A 157 -8.27 -13.96 -12.20
C PRO A 157 -9.06 -12.72 -11.78
N LEU A 158 -8.45 -11.55 -11.98
CA LEU A 158 -9.14 -10.28 -11.75
C LEU A 158 -10.29 -10.09 -12.75
N PRO A 159 -11.41 -9.46 -12.33
CA PRO A 159 -12.40 -8.97 -13.28
C PRO A 159 -11.76 -8.00 -14.27
N ARG A 160 -12.07 -8.14 -15.56
CA ARG A 160 -11.49 -7.32 -16.64
C ARG A 160 -11.53 -5.81 -16.38
N PRO A 161 -12.65 -5.20 -15.89
CA PRO A 161 -12.68 -3.76 -15.60
C PRO A 161 -11.66 -3.33 -14.53
N VAL A 162 -11.38 -4.21 -13.55
CA VAL A 162 -10.38 -3.93 -12.50
C VAL A 162 -8.97 -4.00 -13.07
N ALA A 163 -8.68 -5.03 -13.88
CA ALA A 163 -7.38 -5.17 -14.53
C ALA A 163 -7.07 -3.99 -15.47
N GLU A 164 -8.05 -3.52 -16.23
CA GLU A 164 -7.93 -2.34 -17.10
C GLU A 164 -7.66 -1.05 -16.31
N ALA A 165 -8.35 -0.86 -15.18
CA ALA A 165 -8.11 0.28 -14.30
C ALA A 165 -6.67 0.27 -13.74
N ILE A 166 -6.20 -0.89 -13.27
CA ILE A 166 -4.83 -1.08 -12.77
C ILE A 166 -3.79 -0.77 -13.85
N LEU A 167 -3.93 -1.37 -15.04
CA LEU A 167 -2.96 -1.19 -16.13
C LEU A 167 -2.95 0.24 -16.66
N THR A 168 -4.11 0.89 -16.74
CA THR A 168 -4.21 2.32 -17.07
C THR A 168 -3.47 3.17 -16.03
N ALA A 169 -3.66 2.89 -14.74
CA ALA A 169 -3.03 3.65 -13.66
C ALA A 169 -1.51 3.43 -13.65
N LEU A 170 -1.05 2.19 -13.80
CA LEU A 170 0.37 1.86 -13.96
C LEU A 170 0.97 2.63 -15.13
N ALA A 171 0.42 2.52 -16.34
CA ALA A 171 0.96 3.16 -17.54
C ALA A 171 1.04 4.69 -17.40
N ARG A 172 0.07 5.33 -16.73
CA ARG A 172 0.03 6.79 -16.53
C ARG A 172 0.90 7.30 -15.38
N ALA A 173 1.20 6.48 -14.38
CA ALA A 173 1.88 6.92 -13.17
C ALA A 173 3.33 7.38 -13.42
N ALA A 174 3.93 6.98 -14.53
CA ALA A 174 5.34 7.17 -14.81
C ALA A 174 5.59 7.21 -16.31
N PRO A 175 6.62 7.95 -16.79
CA PRO A 175 7.08 7.84 -18.16
C PRO A 175 7.30 6.37 -18.54
N VAL A 176 6.89 6.03 -19.75
CA VAL A 176 7.10 4.71 -20.33
C VAL A 176 8.26 4.87 -21.32
N THR A 177 9.24 3.98 -21.28
CA THR A 177 10.33 3.94 -22.28
C THR A 177 10.06 2.84 -23.31
N ALA A 178 9.34 1.79 -22.91
CA ALA A 178 8.78 0.80 -23.82
C ALA A 178 7.87 1.45 -24.87
N ARG A 179 7.80 0.83 -26.06
CA ARG A 179 6.89 1.24 -27.15
C ARG A 179 6.96 2.74 -27.46
N GLU A 180 8.18 3.28 -27.49
CA GLU A 180 8.44 4.69 -27.86
C GLU A 180 7.67 5.69 -26.98
N GLY A 181 7.36 5.32 -25.74
CA GLY A 181 6.66 6.16 -24.76
C GLY A 181 5.14 6.23 -24.91
N ASN A 182 4.54 5.36 -25.73
CA ASN A 182 3.09 5.29 -25.86
C ASN A 182 2.44 4.48 -24.73
N ALA A 183 1.97 5.18 -23.69
CA ALA A 183 1.31 4.57 -22.53
C ALA A 183 0.04 3.77 -22.89
N SER A 184 -0.74 4.20 -23.89
CA SER A 184 -1.95 3.48 -24.34
C SER A 184 -1.58 2.17 -25.01
N ALA A 185 -0.56 2.16 -25.87
CA ALA A 185 -0.08 0.95 -26.52
C ALA A 185 0.43 -0.08 -25.49
N VAL A 186 1.17 0.37 -24.48
CA VAL A 186 1.62 -0.51 -23.39
C VAL A 186 0.46 -1.10 -22.60
N ARG A 187 -0.56 -0.30 -22.27
CA ARG A 187 -1.77 -0.79 -21.58
C ARG A 187 -2.49 -1.83 -22.43
N ASP A 188 -2.73 -1.55 -23.71
CA ASP A 188 -3.51 -2.42 -24.60
C ASP A 188 -2.78 -3.75 -24.81
N GLU A 189 -1.46 -3.72 -24.97
CA GLU A 189 -0.63 -4.93 -25.05
C GLU A 189 -0.65 -5.72 -23.74
N ALA A 190 -0.52 -5.07 -22.59
CA ALA A 190 -0.61 -5.74 -21.29
C ALA A 190 -1.99 -6.40 -21.07
N LEU A 191 -3.07 -5.77 -21.54
CA LEU A 191 -4.42 -6.35 -21.49
C LEU A 191 -4.55 -7.59 -22.39
N LEU A 192 -3.99 -7.55 -23.60
CA LEU A 192 -3.97 -8.71 -24.49
C LEU A 192 -3.24 -9.89 -23.83
N LEU A 193 -2.10 -9.63 -23.18
CA LEU A 193 -1.34 -10.66 -22.47
C LEU A 193 -2.15 -11.31 -21.33
N LEU A 194 -2.96 -10.55 -20.58
CA LEU A 194 -3.82 -11.11 -19.55
C LEU A 194 -4.92 -12.04 -20.12
N THR A 195 -5.44 -11.73 -21.31
CA THR A 195 -6.50 -12.57 -21.93
C THR A 195 -5.96 -13.82 -22.62
N ALA A 196 -4.68 -13.84 -22.99
CA ALA A 196 -4.08 -14.97 -23.69
C ALA A 196 -3.91 -16.22 -22.81
N ASP A 197 -3.77 -16.04 -21.49
CA ASP A 197 -3.58 -17.14 -20.54
C ASP A 197 -4.89 -17.91 -20.22
N ASP A 198 -6.06 -17.29 -20.42
CA ASP A 198 -7.36 -17.92 -20.16
C ASP A 198 -7.75 -18.96 -21.23
N VAL A 199 -7.05 -19.00 -22.38
CA VAL A 199 -7.42 -19.79 -23.57
C VAL A 199 -6.65 -21.12 -23.67
N SER A 200 -5.89 -21.54 -22.65
CA SER A 200 -5.34 -22.89 -22.62
C SER A 200 -6.23 -23.82 -21.78
N PRO A 201 -7.20 -24.55 -22.39
CA PRO A 201 -7.85 -25.64 -21.68
C PRO A 201 -6.76 -26.65 -21.32
N ALA A 202 -6.53 -26.84 -20.03
CA ALA A 202 -5.52 -27.74 -19.52
C ALA A 202 -5.70 -29.14 -20.12
N THR A 203 -4.91 -29.48 -21.14
CA THR A 203 -4.60 -30.89 -21.41
C THR A 203 -3.98 -31.44 -20.13
N PRO A 204 -4.52 -32.52 -19.54
CA PRO A 204 -4.01 -33.07 -18.28
C PRO A 204 -2.61 -33.62 -18.54
N VAL A 205 -1.58 -32.84 -18.22
CA VAL A 205 -0.19 -33.27 -18.30
C VAL A 205 0.05 -34.24 -17.15
N LYS A 206 0.35 -35.50 -17.50
CA LYS A 206 0.80 -36.52 -16.54
C LYS A 206 2.01 -35.98 -15.78
N ARG A 207 1.83 -35.85 -14.46
CA ARG A 207 2.79 -35.32 -13.48
C ARG A 207 4.01 -36.24 -13.41
N ALA A 208 5.08 -35.88 -14.12
CA ALA A 208 6.41 -36.43 -13.90
C ALA A 208 7.15 -35.57 -12.87
N GLU A 209 7.93 -36.23 -12.02
CA GLU A 209 8.60 -35.72 -10.83
C GLU A 209 9.32 -34.38 -11.00
N GLN A 210 9.07 -33.50 -10.03
CA GLN A 210 9.42 -32.09 -10.01
C GLN A 210 10.59 -31.87 -9.04
N THR A 211 11.80 -31.70 -9.56
CA THR A 211 12.96 -31.23 -8.77
C THR A 211 12.98 -29.70 -8.72
N SER A 212 13.16 -29.20 -7.51
CA SER A 212 13.13 -27.82 -7.02
C SER A 212 13.99 -26.81 -7.80
N ARG A 213 13.43 -25.60 -8.04
CA ARG A 213 14.18 -24.34 -8.05
C ARG A 213 13.21 -23.17 -7.78
N VAL A 214 13.65 -22.26 -6.92
CA VAL A 214 12.86 -21.35 -6.09
C VAL A 214 12.34 -20.12 -6.87
N ASP A 215 11.05 -19.82 -6.71
CA ASP A 215 10.38 -18.60 -7.17
C ASP A 215 10.67 -17.43 -6.19
N ASP A 216 11.53 -16.51 -6.62
CA ASP A 216 12.17 -15.48 -5.77
C ASP A 216 11.30 -14.24 -5.45
N LEU A 217 9.99 -14.42 -5.30
CA LEU A 217 9.05 -13.42 -4.74
C LEU A 217 7.99 -14.06 -3.82
N GLY A 218 8.08 -15.37 -3.54
CA GLY A 218 6.94 -16.17 -3.11
C GLY A 218 6.95 -16.75 -1.69
N ALA A 219 8.05 -16.74 -0.94
CA ALA A 219 8.09 -17.42 0.35
C ALA A 219 8.82 -16.59 1.41
N LEU A 220 8.07 -15.77 2.15
CA LEU A 220 8.49 -15.23 3.44
C LEU A 220 7.68 -15.88 4.56
N PRO A 221 8.28 -16.12 5.75
CA PRO A 221 7.57 -16.62 6.92
C PRO A 221 6.53 -15.58 7.38
N ALA A 222 5.32 -16.05 7.69
CA ALA A 222 4.27 -15.23 8.29
C ALA A 222 4.83 -14.46 9.49
N SER A 223 4.70 -13.13 9.47
CA SER A 223 5.24 -12.24 10.50
C SER A 223 4.61 -12.58 11.86
N ALA A 224 5.43 -13.11 12.77
CA ALA A 224 5.07 -13.46 14.15
C ALA A 224 4.69 -12.25 15.03
N SER A 225 4.58 -11.05 14.46
CA SER A 225 4.55 -9.79 15.21
C SER A 225 3.18 -9.46 15.82
N HIS A 226 2.07 -9.89 15.21
CA HIS A 226 0.73 -9.39 15.57
C HIS A 226 0.01 -10.18 16.67
N ARG A 227 0.13 -11.51 16.68
CA ARG A 227 -0.42 -12.37 17.76
C ARG A 227 0.15 -11.98 19.13
N SER A 228 1.32 -11.32 19.15
CA SER A 228 2.01 -10.86 20.34
C SER A 228 1.40 -9.57 20.94
N MET A 229 0.87 -8.62 20.16
CA MET A 229 0.35 -7.36 20.76
C MET A 229 -0.97 -7.57 21.49
N MET A 230 -1.95 -8.27 20.89
CA MET A 230 -3.20 -8.57 21.57
C MET A 230 -2.99 -9.49 22.79
N GLN A 231 -2.00 -10.39 22.76
CA GLN A 231 -1.58 -11.17 23.93
C GLN A 231 -0.89 -10.32 25.01
N ARG A 232 -0.15 -9.27 24.64
CA ARG A 232 0.51 -8.33 25.58
C ARG A 232 -0.45 -7.28 26.16
N LEU A 233 -1.49 -6.89 25.44
CA LEU A 233 -2.52 -5.93 25.91
C LEU A 233 -3.61 -6.60 26.77
N ARG A 234 -3.84 -7.91 26.59
CA ARG A 234 -4.80 -8.69 27.37
C ARG A 234 -4.67 -8.55 28.90
N PRO A 235 -3.46 -8.53 29.51
CA PRO A 235 -3.31 -8.32 30.96
C PRO A 235 -3.48 -6.87 31.43
N LEU A 236 -3.54 -5.86 30.54
CA LEU A 236 -3.72 -4.45 30.92
C LEU A 236 -5.19 -4.00 30.98
N LEU A 237 -6.08 -4.74 30.32
CA LEU A 237 -7.53 -4.50 30.31
C LEU A 237 -8.21 -4.47 31.71
N PRO A 238 -7.82 -5.28 32.72
CA PRO A 238 -8.48 -5.22 34.03
C PRO A 238 -8.11 -3.98 34.85
N ARG A 239 -6.96 -3.32 34.58
CA ARG A 239 -6.51 -2.17 35.39
C ARG A 239 -7.17 -0.84 35.01
N LEU A 240 -7.83 -0.79 33.85
CA LEU A 240 -8.54 0.40 33.41
C LEU A 240 -9.99 0.44 33.94
N GLY A 241 -10.56 -0.69 34.36
CA GLY A 241 -11.92 -0.76 34.91
C GLY A 241 -12.13 0.13 36.16
N ASP A 242 -11.09 0.28 36.98
CA ASP A 242 -11.19 1.07 38.23
C ASP A 242 -11.05 2.58 37.99
N ALA A 243 -10.41 3.01 36.90
CA ALA A 243 -10.17 4.41 36.60
C ALA A 243 -11.41 5.13 36.01
N TRP A 244 -12.36 4.38 35.44
CA TRP A 244 -13.59 4.95 34.85
C TRP A 244 -14.68 5.25 35.88
N LEU A 245 -14.55 4.79 37.13
CA LEU A 245 -15.55 5.03 38.17
C LEU A 245 -15.41 6.38 38.90
N HIS A 246 -14.37 7.17 38.61
CA HIS A 246 -14.14 8.47 39.26
C HIS A 246 -13.71 9.58 38.29
N PRO A 247 -14.65 10.20 37.55
CA PRO A 247 -14.33 11.26 36.58
C PRO A 247 -13.97 12.63 37.21
N GLY A 248 -13.73 12.71 38.53
CA GLY A 248 -13.68 13.98 39.28
C GLY A 248 -12.32 14.45 39.78
N ARG A 249 -11.21 13.75 39.51
CA ARG A 249 -9.89 14.13 40.06
C ARG A 249 -8.76 13.86 39.08
N SER A 250 -8.48 14.80 38.17
CA SER A 250 -7.14 15.00 37.57
C SER A 250 -7.16 16.25 36.69
N SER A 251 -7.02 17.43 37.32
CA SER A 251 -6.83 18.71 36.64
C SER A 251 -5.68 19.47 37.29
N ALA A 252 -4.52 18.82 37.40
CA ALA A 252 -3.26 19.44 37.75
C ALA A 252 -2.16 18.44 37.41
N LEU A 253 -1.57 18.60 36.21
CA LEU A 253 -0.26 18.09 35.73
C LEU A 253 -0.33 17.88 34.20
N MET A 254 -0.46 18.98 33.45
CA MET A 254 0.00 19.03 32.06
C MET A 254 0.75 20.34 31.86
N GLY A 255 2.01 20.32 32.30
CA GLY A 255 3.02 21.30 31.92
C GLY A 255 4.12 20.55 31.17
N GLY A 256 4.28 20.87 29.88
CA GLY A 256 5.49 20.54 29.13
C GLY A 256 5.34 19.52 28.00
N ALA A 257 4.79 19.95 26.88
CA ALA A 257 5.05 19.33 25.57
C ALA A 257 5.09 20.40 24.48
N ALA A 258 6.02 21.35 24.62
CA ALA A 258 6.47 22.17 23.51
C ALA A 258 7.88 21.69 23.14
N ARG A 259 8.02 20.85 22.11
CA ARG A 259 9.28 20.66 21.38
C ARG A 259 9.13 19.82 20.11
N ARG A 260 9.53 20.46 19.00
CA ARG A 260 10.10 19.93 17.75
C ARG A 260 9.13 19.46 16.66
N VAL A 261 8.71 20.42 15.83
CA VAL A 261 8.58 20.19 14.39
C VAL A 261 9.82 20.79 13.73
N ALA A 262 10.84 19.95 13.51
CA ALA A 262 11.88 20.24 12.54
C ALA A 262 11.47 19.53 11.25
N VAL A 263 10.98 20.34 10.31
CA VAL A 263 10.62 19.94 8.96
C VAL A 263 11.88 19.43 8.25
N VAL A 264 11.98 18.11 8.05
CA VAL A 264 12.87 17.54 7.03
C VAL A 264 12.05 17.44 5.74
N VAL A 265 11.99 18.55 5.01
CA VAL A 265 11.70 18.55 3.58
C VAL A 265 13.03 18.86 2.91
N VAL A 266 13.80 17.81 2.65
CA VAL A 266 14.98 17.88 1.78
C VAL A 266 14.93 16.69 0.83
N ALA A 267 14.36 16.93 -0.35
CA ALA A 267 14.85 16.46 -1.65
C ALA A 267 13.78 16.73 -2.71
N GLY A 268 14.09 17.60 -3.69
CA GLY A 268 13.33 17.66 -4.95
C GLY A 268 12.84 19.03 -5.41
N ALA A 269 13.53 20.13 -5.10
CA ALA A 269 13.26 21.43 -5.73
C ALA A 269 14.54 22.26 -5.88
N ALA A 270 15.55 21.71 -6.54
CA ALA A 270 16.72 22.46 -6.99
C ALA A 270 17.33 21.72 -8.20
N GLY A 271 16.78 21.96 -9.39
CA GLY A 271 17.26 21.30 -10.60
C GLY A 271 16.55 21.67 -11.89
N ILE A 272 15.88 22.82 -11.99
CA ILE A 272 15.37 23.36 -13.26
C ILE A 272 15.45 24.89 -13.14
N LEU A 273 16.62 25.49 -13.38
CA LEU A 273 16.74 26.94 -13.67
C LEU A 273 18.14 27.40 -14.16
N LEU A 274 18.97 26.53 -14.76
CA LEU A 274 20.20 26.96 -15.42
C LEU A 274 20.39 26.14 -16.70
N GLY A 275 19.97 26.71 -17.83
CA GLY A 275 20.11 26.09 -19.15
C GLY A 275 19.45 26.86 -20.28
N MET A 276 19.40 28.19 -20.21
CA MET A 276 19.06 29.02 -21.36
C MET A 276 20.10 30.12 -21.54
N GLY A 277 20.79 30.08 -22.67
CA GLY A 277 21.33 31.25 -23.34
C GLY A 277 22.84 31.47 -23.22
N ILE A 278 23.63 30.87 -24.11
CA ILE A 278 24.73 31.55 -24.83
C ILE A 278 24.93 30.85 -26.19
N ALA A 279 24.25 31.30 -27.24
CA ALA A 279 24.58 30.94 -28.62
C ALA A 279 24.02 31.98 -29.61
N GLU A 280 24.45 33.24 -29.51
CA GLU A 280 24.34 34.17 -30.66
C GLU A 280 25.22 35.39 -30.44
N LEU A 281 26.45 35.34 -30.96
CA LEU A 281 27.31 36.49 -31.23
C LEU A 281 28.42 36.09 -32.22
N THR A 282 28.01 35.83 -33.47
CA THR A 282 28.88 35.95 -34.65
C THR A 282 28.01 36.35 -35.84
N ARG A 283 27.88 37.66 -36.06
CA ARG A 283 27.73 38.32 -37.36
C ARG A 283 27.97 39.82 -37.19
#